data_AF-A0A9X3F5J5-F1
#
_entry.id   AF-A0A9X3F5J5-F1
#
_cell.length_a   1.000
_cell.length_b   1.000
_cell.length_c   1.000
_cell.angle_alpha   90.00
_cell.angle_beta   90.00
_cell.angle_gamma   90.00
#
_symmetry.space_group_name_H-M   'P 1'
#
loop_
_entity.id
_entity.type
_entity.pdbx_description
1 polymer ?
#
loop_
_entity_poly.entity_id
_entity_poly.type
_entity_poly.pdbx_seq_one_letter_code
_entity_poly.pdbx_strand_id
1 'polypeptide(L)'
;MEQKQIEVLQWWYGNRDYQTGVTLYAKLGKNRTLLNTFMKPGKERFLSSKLHYQVCKAVGLNFKKMPLLPEDVAVQNAANLEALKASGLGTNEITQAPYIPEKHIPFISDLKLMQYPRVIRRLKMEYQENYKNRSIMHKKMTEVPEVNSPENLQSRADYLKDIKAMSARMEYLYKFIQNFEDKGVVPAAEEVWPPNEEYVLPENITDLKKLKKNLQTNNTKDRNQLLYQQKTKDDKENPMPEGPKRSRIENRIKKNEETILIIDTKIVELEK
;
A
#
# COMPACT_ATOMS: atom_id res chain seq x y z
N MET A 1 -37.02 -10.79 -25.61
CA MET A 1 -36.19 -10.54 -24.40
C MET A 1 -36.74 -11.36 -23.25
N GLU A 2 -35.91 -11.90 -22.37
CA GLU A 2 -36.42 -12.62 -21.19
C GLU A 2 -37.03 -11.64 -20.17
N GLN A 3 -38.09 -12.04 -19.45
CA GLN A 3 -38.73 -11.20 -18.43
C GLN A 3 -37.73 -10.64 -17.40
N LYS A 4 -36.73 -11.44 -17.02
CA LYS A 4 -35.67 -11.05 -16.09
C LYS A 4 -34.77 -9.94 -16.66
N GLN A 5 -34.55 -9.93 -17.97
CA GLN A 5 -33.77 -8.88 -18.64
C GLN A 5 -34.57 -7.57 -18.67
N ILE A 6 -35.89 -7.66 -18.89
CA ILE A 6 -36.78 -6.48 -18.88
C ILE A 6 -36.78 -5.81 -17.50
N GLU A 7 -36.89 -6.59 -16.41
CA GLU A 7 -36.82 -6.05 -15.03
C GLU A 7 -35.49 -5.30 -14.77
N VAL A 8 -34.37 -5.87 -15.22
CA VAL A 8 -33.05 -5.24 -15.06
C VAL A 8 -32.92 -3.98 -15.92
N LEU A 9 -33.48 -3.98 -17.13
CA LEU A 9 -33.46 -2.82 -18.02
C LEU A 9 -34.33 -1.67 -17.50
N GLN A 10 -35.51 -1.97 -16.94
CA GLN A 10 -36.35 -0.97 -16.28
C GLN A 10 -35.61 -0.28 -15.13
N TRP A 11 -34.91 -1.06 -14.30
CA TRP A 11 -34.08 -0.51 -13.24
C TRP A 11 -32.86 0.26 -13.77
N TRP A 12 -32.23 -0.22 -14.84
CA TRP A 12 -31.06 0.41 -15.47
C TRP A 12 -31.36 1.79 -16.05
N TYR A 13 -32.49 1.92 -16.75
CA TYR A 13 -32.94 3.17 -17.37
C TYR A 13 -33.75 4.06 -16.41
N GLY A 14 -34.09 3.56 -15.22
CA GLY A 14 -34.67 4.34 -14.13
C GLY A 14 -33.60 5.06 -13.29
N ASN A 15 -33.89 5.26 -11.99
CA ASN A 15 -33.01 5.95 -11.05
C ASN A 15 -31.81 5.10 -10.58
N ARG A 16 -31.72 3.82 -10.96
CA ARG A 16 -30.73 2.84 -10.49
C ARG A 16 -30.60 2.85 -8.97
N ASP A 17 -31.73 2.93 -8.27
CA ASP A 17 -31.76 2.88 -6.81
C ASP A 17 -31.01 1.65 -6.29
N TYR A 18 -30.13 1.87 -5.31
CA TYR A 18 -29.22 0.85 -4.80
C TYR A 18 -30.01 -0.29 -4.15
N GLN A 19 -31.03 0.03 -3.35
CA GLN A 19 -31.82 -0.98 -2.63
C GLN A 19 -32.61 -1.87 -3.59
N THR A 20 -33.19 -1.27 -4.64
CA THR A 20 -33.86 -1.97 -5.73
C THR A 20 -32.87 -2.89 -6.46
N GLY A 21 -31.65 -2.41 -6.72
CA GLY A 21 -30.57 -3.20 -7.32
C GLY A 21 -30.14 -4.40 -6.47
N VAL A 22 -30.05 -4.23 -5.15
CA VAL A 22 -29.73 -5.33 -4.21
C VAL A 22 -30.83 -6.37 -4.23
N THR A 23 -32.09 -5.96 -4.28
CA THR A 23 -33.25 -6.86 -4.37
C THR A 23 -33.23 -7.66 -5.68
N LEU A 24 -32.94 -7.00 -6.81
CA LEU A 24 -32.74 -7.66 -8.09
C LEU A 24 -31.58 -8.66 -8.04
N TYR A 25 -30.45 -8.29 -7.44
CA TYR A 25 -29.32 -9.20 -7.29
C TYR A 25 -29.62 -10.38 -6.35
N ALA A 26 -30.46 -10.19 -5.32
CA ALA A 26 -30.89 -11.27 -4.44
C ALA A 26 -31.71 -12.34 -5.17
N LYS A 27 -32.58 -11.89 -6.11
CA LYS A 27 -33.43 -12.74 -6.96
C LYS A 27 -32.65 -13.43 -8.10
N LEU A 28 -31.74 -12.70 -8.74
CA LEU A 28 -31.09 -13.11 -10.00
C LEU A 28 -29.66 -13.64 -9.81
N GLY A 29 -28.96 -13.17 -8.77
CA GLY A 29 -27.56 -13.45 -8.52
C GLY A 29 -27.30 -14.81 -7.89
N LYS A 30 -26.17 -15.43 -8.27
CA LYS A 30 -25.73 -16.74 -7.75
C LYS A 30 -24.82 -16.64 -6.51
N ASN A 31 -24.07 -15.55 -6.36
CA ASN A 31 -23.07 -15.41 -5.29
C ASN A 31 -23.67 -14.76 -4.03
N ARG A 32 -23.95 -15.58 -3.01
CA ARG A 32 -24.55 -15.17 -1.72
C ARG A 32 -23.58 -14.38 -0.83
N THR A 33 -22.29 -14.68 -0.85
CA THR A 33 -21.28 -13.89 -0.12
C THR A 33 -21.24 -12.44 -0.63
N LEU A 34 -21.37 -12.27 -1.94
CA LEU A 34 -21.40 -10.94 -2.55
C LEU A 34 -22.73 -10.22 -2.26
N LEU A 35 -23.85 -10.93 -2.25
CA LEU A 35 -25.13 -10.38 -1.78
C LEU A 35 -25.02 -9.84 -0.35
N ASN A 36 -24.47 -10.63 0.58
CA ASN A 36 -24.24 -10.20 1.96
C ASN A 36 -23.31 -8.97 2.06
N THR A 37 -22.44 -8.77 1.07
CA THR A 37 -21.57 -7.59 0.99
C THR A 37 -22.36 -6.36 0.55
N PHE A 38 -23.28 -6.51 -0.41
CA PHE A 38 -24.14 -5.43 -0.88
C PHE A 38 -25.19 -5.00 0.15
N MET A 39 -25.66 -5.91 1.00
CA MET A 39 -26.65 -5.63 2.04
C MET A 39 -26.05 -4.91 3.27
N LYS A 40 -24.73 -4.70 3.35
CA LYS A 40 -24.12 -3.97 4.46
C LYS A 40 -24.37 -2.47 4.32
N PRO A 41 -24.89 -1.81 5.36
CA PRO A 41 -25.17 -0.38 5.31
C PRO A 41 -23.89 0.45 5.18
N GLY A 42 -23.99 1.61 4.53
CA GLY A 42 -22.92 2.62 4.46
C GLY A 42 -21.85 2.36 3.39
N LYS A 43 -22.10 1.42 2.47
CA LYS A 43 -21.18 1.08 1.37
C LYS A 43 -21.79 1.30 -0.02
N GLU A 44 -22.97 1.91 -0.08
CA GLU A 44 -23.78 2.06 -1.30
C GLU A 44 -23.00 2.83 -2.37
N ARG A 45 -22.35 3.93 -1.98
CA ARG A 45 -21.53 4.79 -2.86
C ARG A 45 -20.38 4.02 -3.53
N PHE A 46 -19.74 3.09 -2.82
CA PHE A 46 -18.56 2.38 -3.30
C PHE A 46 -18.91 1.10 -4.06
N LEU A 47 -20.03 0.46 -3.69
CA LEU A 47 -20.45 -0.81 -4.26
C LEU A 47 -21.45 -0.66 -5.42
N SER A 48 -22.04 0.52 -5.63
CA SER A 48 -23.02 0.77 -6.70
C SER A 48 -22.52 0.30 -8.07
N SER A 49 -21.32 0.71 -8.52
CA SER A 49 -20.75 0.26 -9.80
C SER A 49 -20.58 -1.25 -9.89
N LYS A 50 -20.20 -1.90 -8.77
CA LYS A 50 -20.05 -3.35 -8.71
C LYS A 50 -21.40 -4.05 -8.75
N LEU A 51 -22.40 -3.52 -8.04
CA LEU A 51 -23.76 -4.01 -8.04
C LEU A 51 -24.36 -3.92 -9.46
N HIS A 52 -24.22 -2.77 -10.12
CA HIS A 52 -24.64 -2.56 -11.51
C HIS A 52 -24.09 -3.64 -12.43
N TYR A 53 -22.76 -3.83 -12.41
CA TYR A 53 -22.12 -4.88 -13.21
C TYR A 53 -22.68 -6.28 -12.90
N GLN A 54 -22.85 -6.61 -11.61
CA GLN A 54 -23.25 -7.96 -11.21
C GLN A 54 -24.73 -8.26 -11.50
N VAL A 55 -25.62 -7.28 -11.38
CA VAL A 55 -27.03 -7.41 -11.76
C VAL A 55 -27.16 -7.64 -13.27
N CYS A 56 -26.44 -6.87 -14.09
CA CYS A 56 -26.46 -7.02 -15.55
C CYS A 56 -25.89 -8.37 -15.97
N LYS A 57 -24.75 -8.76 -15.37
CA LYS A 57 -24.11 -10.06 -15.61
C LYS A 57 -25.03 -11.23 -15.25
N ALA A 58 -25.82 -11.12 -14.19
CA ALA A 58 -26.71 -12.19 -13.72
C ALA A 58 -27.78 -12.58 -14.77
N VAL A 59 -28.15 -11.65 -15.65
CA VAL A 59 -29.13 -11.85 -16.73
C VAL A 59 -28.50 -11.89 -18.13
N GLY A 60 -27.17 -11.97 -18.20
CA GLY A 60 -26.43 -12.05 -19.47
C GLY A 60 -26.37 -10.73 -20.25
N LEU A 61 -26.69 -9.59 -19.63
CA LEU A 61 -26.61 -8.27 -20.29
C LEU A 61 -25.18 -7.72 -20.24
N ASN A 62 -24.77 -7.10 -21.34
CA ASN A 62 -23.47 -6.43 -21.42
C ASN A 62 -23.58 -4.98 -20.93
N PHE A 63 -23.01 -4.70 -19.76
CA PHE A 63 -23.04 -3.36 -19.14
C PHE A 63 -22.45 -2.23 -20.00
N LYS A 64 -21.54 -2.54 -20.93
CA LYS A 64 -20.95 -1.55 -21.86
C LYS A 64 -21.79 -1.31 -23.10
N LYS A 65 -22.67 -2.25 -23.44
CA LYS A 65 -23.51 -2.25 -24.64
C LYS A 65 -24.92 -2.65 -24.24
N MET A 66 -25.61 -1.76 -23.52
CA MET A 66 -26.96 -2.01 -23.05
C MET A 66 -27.96 -1.92 -24.20
N PRO A 67 -28.86 -2.91 -24.36
CA PRO A 67 -29.93 -2.84 -25.34
C PRO A 67 -30.95 -1.77 -24.93
N LEU A 68 -31.60 -1.16 -25.93
CA LEU A 68 -32.68 -0.22 -25.70
C LEU A 68 -33.85 -0.91 -25.00
N LEU A 69 -34.57 -0.16 -24.18
CA LEU A 69 -35.80 -0.63 -23.56
C LEU A 69 -36.87 -0.79 -24.66
N PRO A 70 -37.63 -1.90 -24.67
CA PRO A 70 -38.77 -2.04 -25.58
C PRO A 70 -39.79 -0.90 -25.40
N GLU A 71 -40.36 -0.41 -26.50
CA GLU A 71 -41.26 0.76 -26.53
C GLU A 71 -42.55 0.55 -25.73
N ASP A 72 -42.95 -0.71 -25.52
CA ASP A 72 -44.11 -1.15 -24.76
C ASP A 72 -43.88 -1.21 -23.24
N VAL A 73 -42.64 -0.97 -22.78
CA VAL A 73 -42.26 -1.10 -21.38
C VAL A 73 -42.08 0.27 -20.73
N ALA A 74 -43.00 0.64 -19.85
CA ALA A 74 -42.90 1.88 -19.07
C ALA A 74 -41.69 1.85 -18.11
N VAL A 75 -40.88 2.92 -18.12
CA VAL A 75 -39.88 3.18 -17.09
C VAL A 75 -40.59 3.75 -15.87
N GLN A 76 -40.45 3.09 -14.72
CA GLN A 76 -40.89 3.65 -13.45
C GLN A 76 -40.08 4.94 -13.20
N ASN A 77 -40.78 6.08 -13.08
CA ASN A 77 -40.26 7.45 -12.98
C ASN A 77 -39.74 8.08 -14.29
N ALA A 78 -40.62 8.17 -15.31
CA ALA A 78 -40.37 8.82 -16.60
C ALA A 78 -40.07 10.35 -16.53
N ALA A 79 -40.25 11.01 -15.38
CA ALA A 79 -40.07 12.46 -15.24
C ALA A 79 -38.62 12.95 -15.46
N ASN A 80 -37.61 12.08 -15.36
CA ASN A 80 -36.20 12.49 -15.42
C ASN A 80 -35.48 12.18 -16.74
N LEU A 81 -36.10 11.49 -17.70
CA LEU A 81 -35.43 11.17 -18.97
C LEU A 81 -35.37 12.37 -19.93
N GLU A 82 -36.42 13.22 -19.91
CA GLU A 82 -36.47 14.50 -20.63
C GLU A 82 -35.54 15.54 -19.97
N ALA A 83 -35.49 15.60 -18.64
CA ALA A 83 -34.65 16.52 -17.88
C ALA A 83 -33.14 16.24 -18.04
N LEU A 84 -32.74 14.97 -18.20
CA LEU A 84 -31.34 14.59 -18.40
C LEU A 84 -30.83 14.90 -19.82
N LYS A 85 -31.73 14.93 -20.82
CA LYS A 85 -31.41 15.34 -22.19
C LYS A 85 -31.37 16.86 -22.33
N ALA A 86 -32.19 17.59 -21.57
CA ALA A 86 -32.29 19.04 -21.60
C ALA A 86 -31.19 19.76 -20.78
N SER A 87 -30.55 19.10 -19.81
CA SER A 87 -29.70 19.79 -18.83
C SER A 87 -28.31 20.16 -19.29
N GLY A 88 -27.83 19.75 -20.47
CA GLY A 88 -26.58 20.28 -21.06
C GLY A 88 -25.36 20.31 -20.12
N LEU A 89 -25.34 19.51 -19.05
CA LEU A 89 -24.26 19.53 -18.07
C LEU A 89 -23.21 18.53 -18.51
N GLY A 90 -22.16 19.10 -19.08
CA GLY A 90 -20.93 18.43 -19.44
C GLY A 90 -20.45 17.51 -18.33
N THR A 91 -19.83 16.42 -18.80
CA THR A 91 -18.91 15.58 -18.07
C THR A 91 -18.03 16.42 -17.15
N ASN A 92 -18.41 16.51 -15.87
CA ASN A 92 -17.49 16.95 -14.84
C ASN A 92 -16.43 15.86 -14.74
N GLU A 93 -15.33 16.07 -15.45
CA GLU A 93 -14.05 15.43 -15.22
C GLU A 93 -13.65 15.72 -13.78
N ILE A 94 -14.12 14.87 -12.87
CA ILE A 94 -13.33 14.54 -11.70
C ILE A 94 -12.01 14.05 -12.30
N THR A 95 -10.94 14.82 -12.13
CA THR A 95 -9.58 14.39 -12.39
C THR A 95 -9.27 13.22 -11.44
N GLN A 96 -9.86 12.07 -11.74
CA GLN A 96 -9.31 10.79 -11.35
C GLN A 96 -7.95 10.77 -12.02
N ALA A 97 -6.89 10.77 -11.20
CA ALA A 97 -5.56 10.43 -11.68
C ALA A 97 -5.71 9.23 -12.63
N PRO A 98 -5.13 9.28 -13.83
CA PRO A 98 -5.39 8.30 -14.87
C PRO A 98 -5.30 6.91 -14.27
N TYR A 99 -6.40 6.16 -14.35
CA TYR A 99 -6.40 4.76 -13.99
C TYR A 99 -5.42 4.08 -14.93
N ILE A 100 -4.17 3.93 -14.48
CA ILE A 100 -3.21 3.04 -15.10
C ILE A 100 -3.79 1.67 -14.78
N PRO A 101 -4.30 0.91 -15.77
CA PRO A 101 -4.74 -0.44 -15.52
C PRO A 101 -3.55 -1.18 -14.92
N GLU A 102 -3.67 -1.55 -13.63
CA GLU A 102 -2.67 -2.38 -12.98
C GLU A 102 -2.54 -3.61 -13.87
N LYS A 103 -1.37 -3.79 -14.50
CA LYS A 103 -1.07 -5.02 -15.21
C LYS A 103 -1.23 -6.13 -14.18
N HIS A 104 -2.34 -6.86 -14.25
CA HIS A 104 -2.54 -8.06 -13.46
C HIS A 104 -1.59 -9.11 -14.05
N ILE A 105 -0.35 -9.07 -13.57
CA ILE A 105 0.68 -10.01 -13.97
C ILE A 105 0.50 -11.23 -13.07
N PRO A 106 0.18 -12.41 -13.64
CA PRO A 106 0.02 -13.62 -12.84
C PRO A 106 1.33 -13.87 -12.08
N PHE A 107 1.25 -13.88 -10.76
CA PHE A 107 2.40 -14.03 -9.86
C PHE A 107 3.02 -15.45 -9.86
N ILE A 108 2.55 -16.37 -10.70
CA ILE A 108 2.81 -17.80 -10.51
C ILE A 108 3.41 -18.35 -11.79
N SER A 109 4.75 -18.47 -11.80
CA SER A 109 5.30 -19.69 -12.38
C SER A 109 4.87 -20.85 -11.47
N ASP A 110 4.61 -22.03 -12.03
CA ASP A 110 4.19 -23.20 -11.24
C ASP A 110 5.26 -23.70 -10.24
N LEU A 111 6.45 -23.09 -10.23
CA LEU A 111 7.55 -23.46 -9.34
C LEU A 111 7.27 -23.03 -7.89
N LYS A 112 7.52 -23.97 -6.95
CA LYS A 112 7.44 -23.67 -5.52
C LYS A 112 8.52 -22.66 -5.13
N LEU A 113 8.23 -21.75 -4.20
CA LEU A 113 9.14 -20.68 -3.77
C LEU A 113 10.55 -21.18 -3.35
N MET A 114 10.65 -22.40 -2.80
CA MET A 114 11.91 -23.02 -2.39
C MET A 114 12.80 -23.48 -3.57
N GLN A 115 12.24 -23.63 -4.77
CA GLN A 115 12.97 -24.03 -5.98
C GLN A 115 13.72 -22.85 -6.61
N TYR A 116 13.36 -21.62 -6.26
CA TYR A 116 14.06 -20.43 -6.73
C TYR A 116 15.41 -20.25 -6.02
N PRO A 117 16.42 -19.69 -6.74
CA PRO A 117 17.65 -19.20 -6.13
C PRO A 117 17.36 -18.24 -4.96
N ARG A 118 18.23 -18.22 -3.95
CA ARG A 118 18.03 -17.42 -2.73
C ARG A 118 17.71 -15.95 -3.00
N VAL A 119 18.43 -15.34 -3.96
CA VAL A 119 18.24 -13.94 -4.37
C VAL A 119 16.83 -13.74 -4.95
N ILE A 120 16.41 -14.58 -5.90
CA ILE A 120 15.08 -14.51 -6.52
C ILE A 120 13.97 -14.76 -5.50
N ARG A 121 14.20 -15.68 -4.57
CA ARG A 121 13.26 -15.93 -3.47
C ARG A 121 13.03 -14.68 -2.63
N ARG A 122 14.11 -14.00 -2.24
CA ARG A 122 14.07 -12.75 -1.48
C ARG A 122 13.36 -11.64 -2.26
N LEU A 123 13.67 -11.49 -3.56
CA LEU A 123 12.97 -10.55 -4.47
C LEU A 123 11.46 -10.77 -4.46
N LYS A 124 11.02 -12.02 -4.66
CA LYS A 124 9.59 -12.37 -4.68
C LYS A 124 8.91 -12.13 -3.34
N MET A 125 9.58 -12.45 -2.23
CA MET A 125 9.05 -12.18 -0.88
C MET A 125 8.89 -10.69 -0.62
N GLU A 126 9.90 -9.88 -0.93
CA GLU A 126 9.85 -8.44 -0.74
C GLU A 126 8.79 -7.77 -1.62
N TYR A 127 8.64 -8.24 -2.87
CA TYR A 127 7.57 -7.79 -3.75
C TYR A 127 6.18 -8.07 -3.14
N GLN A 128 5.97 -9.29 -2.61
CA GLN A 128 4.73 -9.66 -1.93
C GLN A 128 4.47 -8.80 -0.69
N GLU A 129 5.50 -8.51 0.08
CA GLU A 129 5.41 -7.66 1.26
C GLU A 129 5.01 -6.23 0.90
N ASN A 130 5.67 -5.63 -0.10
CA ASN A 130 5.30 -4.30 -0.61
C ASN A 130 3.87 -4.27 -1.15
N TYR A 131 3.42 -5.31 -1.86
CA TYR A 131 2.04 -5.42 -2.34
C TYR A 131 1.03 -5.43 -1.18
N LYS A 132 1.27 -6.25 -0.15
CA LYS A 132 0.43 -6.32 1.05
C LYS A 132 0.40 -4.99 1.79
N ASN A 133 1.57 -4.38 2.01
CA ASN A 133 1.70 -3.11 2.73
C ASN A 133 1.01 -1.96 1.97
N ARG A 134 1.16 -1.91 0.64
CA ARG A 134 0.48 -0.93 -0.21
C ARG A 134 -1.04 -1.07 -0.10
N SER A 135 -1.54 -2.31 -0.12
CA SER A 135 -2.98 -2.57 0.09
C SER A 135 -3.47 -2.12 1.47
N ILE A 136 -2.67 -2.32 2.53
CA ILE A 136 -3.01 -1.83 3.87
C ILE A 136 -3.06 -0.30 3.89
N MET A 137 -2.12 0.39 3.23
CA MET A 137 -2.13 1.86 3.16
C MET A 137 -3.32 2.41 2.39
N HIS A 138 -3.70 1.79 1.26
CA HIS A 138 -4.94 2.15 0.56
C HIS A 138 -6.17 1.98 1.46
N LYS A 139 -6.23 0.92 2.28
CA LYS A 139 -7.31 0.70 3.24
C LYS A 139 -7.33 1.81 4.30
N LYS A 140 -6.19 2.11 4.93
CA LYS A 140 -6.07 3.20 5.92
C LYS A 140 -6.47 4.54 5.33
N MET A 141 -6.07 4.84 4.10
CA MET A 141 -6.45 6.07 3.39
C MET A 141 -7.97 6.16 3.17
N THR A 142 -8.63 5.02 2.93
CA THR A 142 -10.09 4.95 2.78
C THR A 142 -10.81 5.17 4.13
N GLU A 143 -10.18 4.83 5.24
CA GLU A 143 -10.73 5.00 6.59
C GLU A 143 -10.61 6.46 7.10
N VAL A 144 -9.84 7.33 6.43
CA VAL A 144 -9.72 8.75 6.82
C VAL A 144 -11.02 9.51 6.52
N PRO A 145 -11.66 10.16 7.52
CA PRO A 145 -12.95 10.85 7.35
C PRO A 145 -12.92 11.92 6.27
N GLU A 146 -13.96 12.01 5.41
CA GLU A 146 -14.02 12.93 4.25
C GLU A 146 -13.81 14.42 4.60
N VAL A 147 -13.96 14.81 5.87
CA VAL A 147 -13.72 16.18 6.36
C VAL A 147 -12.25 16.58 6.16
N ASN A 148 -12.04 17.76 5.58
CA ASN A 148 -10.72 18.34 5.32
C ASN A 148 -10.15 19.07 6.56
N SER A 149 -9.94 18.35 7.66
CA SER A 149 -9.14 18.86 8.78
C SER A 149 -7.64 18.83 8.42
N PRO A 150 -6.80 19.69 9.04
CA PRO A 150 -5.35 19.66 8.81
C PRO A 150 -4.73 18.27 9.07
N GLU A 151 -5.20 17.57 10.10
CA GLU A 151 -4.76 16.22 10.47
C GLU A 151 -5.13 15.17 9.42
N ASN A 152 -6.36 15.24 8.87
CA ASN A 152 -6.82 14.31 7.83
C ASN A 152 -6.06 14.54 6.52
N LEU A 153 -5.77 15.79 6.16
CA LEU A 153 -4.97 16.14 4.99
C LEU A 153 -3.54 15.62 5.12
N GLN A 154 -2.90 15.82 6.27
CA GLN A 154 -1.56 15.31 6.54
C GLN A 154 -1.52 13.78 6.47
N SER A 155 -2.47 13.10 7.12
CA SER A 155 -2.56 11.64 7.10
C SER A 155 -2.71 11.09 5.67
N ARG A 156 -3.56 11.70 4.83
CA ARG A 156 -3.70 11.31 3.42
C ARG A 156 -2.42 11.53 2.63
N ALA A 157 -1.74 12.66 2.85
CA ALA A 157 -0.47 12.95 2.18
C ALA A 157 0.60 11.93 2.54
N ASP A 158 0.70 11.55 3.81
CA ASP A 158 1.65 10.55 4.29
C ASP A 158 1.34 9.16 3.71
N TYR A 159 0.08 8.73 3.72
CA TYR A 159 -0.31 7.45 3.08
C TYR A 159 -0.02 7.44 1.57
N LEU A 160 -0.28 8.54 0.86
CA LEU A 160 0.02 8.65 -0.56
C LEU A 160 1.52 8.58 -0.83
N LYS A 161 2.34 9.22 0.00
CA LYS A 161 3.79 9.15 -0.08
C LYS A 161 4.28 7.70 0.09
N ASP A 162 3.76 6.99 1.08
CA ASP A 162 4.10 5.58 1.34
C ASP A 162 3.65 4.66 0.20
N ILE A 163 2.43 4.84 -0.31
CA ILE A 163 1.91 4.10 -1.48
C ILE A 163 2.82 4.31 -2.69
N LYS A 164 3.26 5.55 -2.94
CA LYS A 164 4.14 5.87 -4.05
C LYS A 164 5.51 5.20 -3.89
N ALA A 165 6.09 5.24 -2.69
CA ALA A 165 7.36 4.59 -2.40
C ALA A 165 7.29 3.06 -2.60
N MET A 166 6.24 2.41 -2.07
CA MET A 166 6.04 0.97 -2.26
C MET A 166 5.82 0.61 -3.74
N SER A 167 5.06 1.42 -4.48
CA SER A 167 4.82 1.19 -5.91
C SER A 167 6.12 1.28 -6.72
N ALA A 168 6.94 2.32 -6.47
CA ALA A 168 8.24 2.47 -7.11
C ALA A 168 9.19 1.29 -6.79
N ARG A 169 9.21 0.83 -5.54
CA ARG A 169 10.01 -0.33 -5.15
C ARG A 169 9.53 -1.61 -5.83
N MET A 170 8.22 -1.82 -5.93
CA MET A 170 7.65 -2.96 -6.64
C MET A 170 8.03 -2.97 -8.12
N GLU A 171 7.90 -1.83 -8.82
CA GLU A 171 8.31 -1.71 -10.23
C GLU A 171 9.78 -2.02 -10.43
N TYR A 172 10.64 -1.55 -9.52
CA TYR A 172 12.07 -1.83 -9.53
C TYR A 172 12.36 -3.33 -9.35
N LEU A 173 11.80 -3.97 -8.32
CA LEU A 173 11.98 -5.41 -8.06
C LEU A 173 11.44 -6.28 -9.21
N TYR A 174 10.34 -5.85 -9.82
CA TYR A 174 9.67 -6.58 -10.89
C TYR A 174 10.58 -6.76 -12.11
N LYS A 175 11.41 -5.77 -12.46
CA LYS A 175 12.37 -5.87 -13.57
C LYS A 175 13.30 -7.08 -13.42
N PHE A 176 13.78 -7.33 -12.20
CA PHE A 176 14.66 -8.45 -11.91
C PHE A 176 13.93 -9.80 -11.91
N ILE A 177 12.72 -9.83 -11.34
CA ILE A 177 11.88 -11.04 -11.36
C ILE A 177 11.58 -11.42 -12.81
N GLN A 178 11.18 -10.45 -13.64
CA GLN A 178 10.89 -10.68 -15.05
C GLN A 178 12.13 -11.15 -15.82
N ASN A 179 13.29 -10.52 -15.62
CA ASN A 179 14.54 -10.95 -16.26
C ASN A 179 14.91 -12.40 -15.90
N PHE A 180 14.65 -12.82 -14.66
CA PHE A 180 14.86 -14.21 -14.27
C PHE A 180 13.86 -15.17 -14.94
N GLU A 181 12.58 -14.85 -14.96
CA GLU A 181 11.55 -15.72 -15.56
C GLU A 181 11.74 -15.83 -17.10
N ASP A 182 12.10 -14.73 -17.77
CA ASP A 182 12.25 -14.69 -19.23
C ASP A 182 13.59 -15.25 -19.71
N LYS A 183 14.69 -15.01 -18.97
CA LYS A 183 16.07 -15.30 -19.42
C LYS A 183 16.86 -16.21 -18.48
N GLY A 184 16.32 -16.58 -17.33
CA GLY A 184 17.03 -17.36 -16.31
C GLY A 184 18.16 -16.61 -15.59
N VAL A 185 18.27 -15.28 -15.77
CA VAL A 185 19.38 -14.48 -15.22
C VAL A 185 19.11 -14.15 -13.76
N VAL A 186 20.01 -14.57 -12.88
CA VAL A 186 19.97 -14.23 -11.45
C VAL A 186 20.77 -12.93 -11.23
N PRO A 187 20.16 -11.87 -10.68
CA PRO A 187 20.87 -10.62 -10.43
C PRO A 187 21.83 -10.74 -9.25
N ALA A 188 22.83 -9.86 -9.21
CA ALA A 188 23.69 -9.73 -8.04
C ALA A 188 22.89 -9.15 -6.86
N ALA A 189 23.16 -9.62 -5.64
CA ALA A 189 22.44 -9.13 -4.46
C ALA A 189 22.68 -7.63 -4.21
N GLU A 190 23.90 -7.16 -4.46
CA GLU A 190 24.33 -5.76 -4.34
C GLU A 190 23.65 -4.85 -5.37
N GLU A 191 23.30 -5.38 -6.53
CA GLU A 191 22.59 -4.62 -7.56
C GLU A 191 21.16 -4.30 -7.10
N VAL A 192 20.47 -5.27 -6.48
CA VAL A 192 19.07 -5.19 -6.04
C VAL A 192 18.93 -4.50 -4.67
N TRP A 193 19.86 -4.82 -3.78
CA TRP A 193 20.00 -4.28 -2.44
C TRP A 193 21.40 -3.73 -2.32
N PRO A 194 21.64 -2.53 -2.87
CA PRO A 194 22.89 -1.83 -2.60
C PRO A 194 23.09 -1.82 -1.09
N PRO A 195 24.32 -2.09 -0.60
CA PRO A 195 24.65 -1.88 0.79
C PRO A 195 24.11 -0.49 1.15
N ASN A 196 23.24 -0.41 2.18
CA ASN A 196 22.80 0.88 2.73
C ASN A 196 24.06 1.72 2.83
N GLU A 197 24.12 2.88 2.14
CA GLU A 197 25.30 3.74 2.05
C GLU A 197 26.13 3.55 3.31
N GLU A 198 27.18 2.73 3.19
CA GLU A 198 28.02 2.44 4.33
C GLU A 198 28.41 3.81 4.85
N TYR A 199 28.20 4.03 6.14
CA TYR A 199 28.47 5.30 6.77
C TYR A 199 29.89 5.74 6.37
N VAL A 200 30.00 6.60 5.36
CA VAL A 200 31.29 6.92 4.76
C VAL A 200 32.00 7.75 5.81
N LEU A 201 33.03 7.16 6.40
CA LEU A 201 33.82 7.84 7.39
C LEU A 201 34.46 9.07 6.73
N PRO A 202 34.47 10.23 7.41
CA PRO A 202 35.16 11.40 6.90
C PRO A 202 36.62 11.07 6.57
N GLU A 203 37.14 11.58 5.45
CA GLU A 203 38.55 11.39 5.07
C GLU A 203 39.50 12.31 5.87
N ASN A 204 38.96 13.33 6.56
CA ASN A 204 39.74 14.25 7.37
C ASN A 204 39.87 13.78 8.82
N ILE A 205 41.10 13.74 9.33
CA ILE A 205 41.45 13.41 10.71
C ILE A 205 40.68 14.26 11.73
N THR A 206 40.46 15.56 11.47
CA THR A 206 39.75 16.45 12.41
C THR A 206 38.29 16.02 12.58
N ASP A 207 37.64 15.68 11.48
CA ASP A 207 36.25 15.25 11.48
C ASP A 207 36.09 13.84 12.05
N LEU A 208 37.05 12.94 11.81
CA LEU A 208 37.12 11.62 12.45
C LEU A 208 37.24 11.74 13.98
N LYS A 209 38.12 12.61 14.49
CA LYS A 209 38.26 12.85 15.94
C LYS A 209 36.99 13.45 16.55
N LYS A 210 36.32 14.37 15.84
CA LYS A 210 35.02 14.93 16.26
C LYS A 210 33.93 13.87 16.31
N LEU A 211 33.85 13.03 15.28
CA LEU A 211 32.89 11.93 15.22
C LEU A 211 33.10 10.92 16.35
N LYS A 212 34.35 10.50 16.58
CA LYS A 212 34.71 9.63 17.70
C LYS A 212 34.22 10.20 19.04
N LYS A 213 34.49 11.49 19.29
CA LYS A 213 34.08 12.16 20.52
C LYS A 213 32.56 12.22 20.68
N ASN A 214 31.82 12.41 19.59
CA ASN A 214 30.36 12.38 19.60
C ASN A 214 29.82 10.98 19.96
N LEU A 215 30.36 9.92 19.34
CA LEU A 215 29.99 8.53 19.64
C LEU A 215 30.31 8.16 21.09
N GLN A 216 31.49 8.56 21.60
CA GLN A 216 31.86 8.37 23.00
C GLN A 216 30.90 9.09 23.95
N THR A 217 30.53 10.33 23.65
CA THR A 217 29.56 11.11 24.45
C THR A 217 28.19 10.44 24.47
N ASN A 218 27.74 9.89 23.34
CA ASN A 218 26.48 9.16 23.25
C ASN A 218 26.55 7.85 24.05
N ASN A 219 27.64 7.10 23.97
CA ASN A 219 27.84 5.90 24.78
C ASN A 219 27.87 6.21 26.28
N THR A 220 28.46 7.32 26.71
CA THR A 220 28.40 7.75 28.12
C THR A 220 26.96 8.00 28.56
N LYS A 221 26.16 8.72 27.76
CA LYS A 221 24.74 8.96 28.06
C LYS A 221 23.93 7.66 28.09
N ASP A 222 24.23 6.72 27.20
CA ASP A 222 23.56 5.42 27.14
C ASP A 222 23.94 4.51 28.31
N ARG A 223 25.21 4.49 28.72
CA ARG A 223 25.66 3.79 29.93
C ARG A 223 25.03 4.39 31.18
N ASN A 224 24.95 5.72 31.27
CA ASN A 224 24.21 6.39 32.36
C ASN A 224 22.73 6.01 32.32
N GLN A 225 22.12 5.91 31.14
CA GLN A 225 20.72 5.51 31.00
C GLN A 225 20.52 4.06 31.46
N LEU A 226 21.49 3.18 31.29
CA LEU A 226 21.46 1.81 31.80
C LEU A 226 21.66 1.74 33.32
N LEU A 227 22.54 2.57 33.89
CA LEU A 227 22.91 2.51 35.32
C LEU A 227 22.00 3.34 36.23
N TYR A 228 21.50 4.48 35.75
CA TYR A 228 20.75 5.48 36.53
C TYR A 228 19.35 5.74 35.96
N GLN A 229 19.00 5.13 34.82
CA GLN A 229 17.77 5.44 34.08
C GLN A 229 17.64 6.91 33.63
N GLN A 230 18.75 7.65 33.64
CA GLN A 230 18.86 9.05 33.18
C GLN A 230 20.09 9.24 32.29
N LYS A 231 20.14 10.34 31.53
CA LYS A 231 21.28 10.63 30.63
C LYS A 231 22.54 11.12 31.36
N THR A 232 22.37 11.61 32.58
CA THR A 232 23.43 12.09 33.47
C THR A 232 23.71 11.06 34.56
N LYS A 233 24.90 11.15 35.15
CA LYS A 233 25.23 10.37 36.34
C LYS A 233 24.38 10.85 37.51
N ASP A 234 23.85 9.91 38.29
CA ASP A 234 23.12 10.18 39.53
C ASP A 234 23.94 9.65 40.73
N ASP A 235 23.63 10.12 41.93
CA ASP A 235 24.34 9.75 43.15
C ASP A 235 24.05 8.30 43.58
N LYS A 236 22.85 7.80 43.23
CA LYS A 236 22.42 6.43 43.53
C LYS A 236 22.18 5.64 42.25
N GLU A 237 22.78 4.46 42.18
CA GLU A 237 22.54 3.52 41.08
C GLU A 237 21.09 3.01 41.11
N ASN A 238 20.46 3.04 39.94
CA ASN A 238 19.11 2.53 39.72
C ASN A 238 19.10 1.85 38.34
N PRO A 239 19.70 0.65 38.25
CA PRO A 239 19.93 0.01 36.96
C PRO A 239 18.62 -0.31 36.25
N MET A 240 18.61 -0.18 34.93
CA MET A 240 17.44 -0.46 34.11
C MET A 240 17.11 -1.97 34.16
N PRO A 241 15.85 -2.34 34.41
CA PRO A 241 15.44 -3.75 34.41
C PRO A 241 15.65 -4.39 33.03
N GLU A 242 15.76 -5.72 33.02
CA GLU A 242 15.85 -6.48 31.77
C GLU A 242 14.58 -6.33 30.93
N GLY A 243 14.75 -6.09 29.63
CA GLY A 243 13.64 -5.94 28.71
C GLY A 243 14.03 -5.34 27.35
N PRO A 244 13.06 -5.16 26.44
CA PRO A 244 13.33 -4.70 25.08
C PRO A 244 14.01 -3.34 25.01
N LYS A 245 13.69 -2.43 25.94
CA LYS A 245 14.29 -1.10 26.01
C LYS A 245 15.78 -1.16 26.36
N ARG A 246 16.16 -2.00 27.33
CA ARG A 246 17.55 -2.23 27.74
C ARG A 246 18.38 -2.83 26.60
N SER A 247 17.88 -3.90 25.99
CA SER A 247 18.54 -4.57 24.86
C SER A 247 18.81 -3.63 23.67
N ARG A 248 17.88 -2.72 23.34
CA ARG A 248 18.11 -1.71 22.30
C ARG A 248 19.26 -0.76 22.62
N ILE A 249 19.40 -0.35 23.88
CA ILE A 249 20.49 0.55 24.31
C ILE A 249 21.82 -0.19 24.29
N GLU A 250 21.87 -1.43 24.79
CA GLU A 250 23.08 -2.28 24.74
C GLU A 250 23.54 -2.54 23.30
N ASN A 251 22.63 -2.89 22.40
CA ASN A 251 22.94 -3.06 20.97
C ASN A 251 23.44 -1.76 20.32
N ARG A 252 22.89 -0.60 20.72
CA ARG A 252 23.35 0.71 20.24
C ARG A 252 24.77 1.01 20.73
N ILE A 253 25.08 0.75 22.00
CA ILE A 253 26.43 0.90 22.55
C ILE A 253 27.41 0.02 21.77
N LYS A 254 27.08 -1.26 21.57
CA LYS A 254 27.92 -2.21 20.83
C LYS A 254 28.22 -1.73 19.41
N LYS A 255 27.21 -1.28 18.66
CA LYS A 255 27.39 -0.74 17.30
C LYS A 255 28.28 0.50 17.30
N ASN A 256 28.11 1.39 18.27
CA ASN A 256 28.94 2.59 18.40
C ASN A 256 30.39 2.23 18.73
N GLU A 257 30.63 1.22 19.58
CA GLU A 257 31.98 0.72 19.91
C GLU A 257 32.67 0.12 18.68
N GLU A 258 31.97 -0.70 17.90
CA GLU A 258 32.47 -1.22 16.62
C GLU A 258 32.85 -0.07 15.67
N THR A 259 32.01 0.95 15.57
CA THR A 259 32.28 2.14 14.73
C THR A 259 33.51 2.92 15.23
N ILE A 260 33.68 3.06 16.55
CA ILE A 260 34.84 3.73 17.14
C ILE A 260 36.14 2.99 16.79
N LEU A 261 36.14 1.65 16.82
CA LEU A 261 37.30 0.84 16.43
C LEU A 261 37.69 1.03 14.96
N ILE A 262 36.70 1.12 14.07
CA ILE A 262 36.92 1.42 12.65
C ILE A 262 37.52 2.83 12.50
N ILE A 263 36.97 3.83 13.19
CA ILE A 263 37.50 5.21 13.18
C ILE A 263 38.96 5.25 13.68
N ASP A 264 39.28 4.53 14.76
CA ASP A 264 40.63 4.51 15.31
C ASP A 264 41.63 3.87 14.34
N THR A 265 41.22 2.78 13.69
CA THR A 265 42.03 2.16 12.63
C THR A 265 42.25 3.15 11.47
N LYS A 266 41.21 3.89 11.08
CA LYS A 266 41.30 4.87 9.99
C LYS A 266 42.17 6.08 10.33
N ILE A 267 42.12 6.57 11.57
CA ILE A 267 43.01 7.65 12.04
C ILE A 267 44.47 7.18 11.95
N VAL A 268 44.77 5.96 12.40
CA VAL A 268 46.13 5.39 12.32
C VAL A 268 46.60 5.24 10.87
N GLU A 269 45.72 4.89 9.94
CA GLU A 269 46.05 4.84 8.50
C GLU A 269 46.38 6.22 7.91
N LEU A 270 45.67 7.26 8.34
CA LEU A 270 45.85 8.63 7.82
C LEU A 270 47.00 9.40 8.48
N GLU A 271 47.45 8.98 9.66
CA GLU A 271 48.60 9.55 10.37
C GLU A 271 49.94 8.91 9.93
N LYS A 272 49.92 7.89 9.06
CA LYS A 272 51.10 7.29 8.42
C LYS A 272 51.50 8.05 7.16
#